data_AF-A0A2T0RS06-F1
#
_entry.id   AF-A0A2T0RS06-F1
#
_cell.length_a   1.000
_cell.length_b   1.000
_cell.length_c   1.000
_cell.angle_alpha   90.00
_cell.angle_beta   90.00
_cell.angle_gamma   90.00
#
_symmetry.space_group_name_H-M   'P 1'
#
loop_
_entity.id
_entity.type
_entity.pdbx_description
1 polymer ?
#
loop_
_entity_poly.entity_id
_entity_poly.type
_entity_poly.pdbx_seq_one_letter_code
_entity_poly.pdbx_strand_id
1 'polypeptide(L)'
;MDSDDRFTQGFKAGAALHVGRFRTGTGGRPFWQEAPCPTWCAEQHSDGEMYDDRSHFTDEESVTLSTERFTGSGPSELRLSLWQHYREQEPRLSLHKDESHGIYLTLSEAIRLSEALAQLATVAIESAEPPTSERPKRALKSAA
;
A
#
# COMPACT_ATOMS: atom_id res chain seq x y z
N MET A 1 -23.50 -22.35 -7.16
CA MET A 1 -23.46 -20.98 -6.61
C MET A 1 -23.29 -21.14 -5.12
N ASP A 2 -22.05 -21.23 -4.70
CA ASP A 2 -21.60 -21.00 -3.32
C ASP A 2 -20.09 -20.83 -3.47
N SER A 3 -19.73 -19.58 -3.73
CA SER A 3 -18.36 -19.05 -3.75
C SER A 3 -18.32 -18.14 -2.55
N ASP A 4 -17.52 -18.49 -1.54
CA ASP A 4 -16.97 -17.62 -0.48
C ASP A 4 -16.70 -18.47 0.75
N ASP A 5 -15.51 -19.07 0.79
CA ASP A 5 -14.73 -19.29 2.01
C ASP A 5 -13.57 -20.23 1.67
N ARG A 6 -12.35 -19.69 1.64
CA ARG A 6 -11.06 -20.34 1.98
C ARG A 6 -9.87 -19.54 1.43
N PHE A 7 -9.71 -18.31 1.92
CA PHE A 7 -8.38 -17.70 2.05
C PHE A 7 -7.96 -17.85 3.51
N THR A 8 -7.55 -19.04 3.88
CA THR A 8 -6.95 -19.32 5.19
C THR A 8 -5.80 -20.29 5.00
N GLN A 9 -4.59 -19.74 4.87
CA GLN A 9 -3.38 -20.34 5.45
C GLN A 9 -2.17 -19.40 5.31
N GLY A 10 -1.61 -18.97 6.44
CA GLY A 10 -0.15 -18.79 6.54
C GLY A 10 0.44 -17.44 6.95
N PHE A 11 -0.27 -16.51 7.59
CA PHE A 11 0.36 -15.27 8.09
C PHE A 11 1.34 -15.55 9.24
N LYS A 12 2.63 -15.23 9.04
CA LYS A 12 3.59 -15.07 10.13
C LYS A 12 3.90 -13.59 10.30
N ALA A 13 3.39 -13.01 11.39
CA ALA A 13 3.81 -11.71 11.89
C ALA A 13 5.30 -11.75 12.29
N GLY A 14 6.08 -10.81 11.76
CA GLY A 14 7.49 -10.65 12.11
C GLY A 14 8.02 -9.31 11.61
N ALA A 15 7.94 -8.29 12.47
CA ALA A 15 8.50 -6.97 12.24
C ALA A 15 10.03 -7.02 12.04
N ALA A 16 10.50 -6.51 10.90
CA ALA A 16 11.78 -5.83 10.75
C ALA A 16 11.82 -5.16 9.37
N LEU A 17 12.02 -3.83 9.33
CA LEU A 17 12.37 -3.12 8.10
C LEU A 17 13.61 -3.79 7.49
N HIS A 18 13.44 -4.48 6.38
CA HIS A 18 14.52 -5.03 5.57
C HIS A 18 14.39 -4.48 4.16
N VAL A 19 15.36 -3.65 3.80
CA VAL A 19 15.63 -3.26 2.41
C VAL A 19 15.71 -4.55 1.59
N GLY A 20 14.75 -4.70 0.67
CA GLY A 20 14.41 -5.95 0.01
C GLY A 20 15.60 -6.71 -0.57
N ARG A 21 15.75 -7.97 -0.14
CA ARG A 21 16.68 -8.92 -0.75
C ARG A 21 15.94 -9.67 -1.85
N PHE A 22 16.07 -9.19 -3.09
CA PHE A 22 15.54 -9.85 -4.28
C PHE A 22 16.09 -11.28 -4.40
N ARG A 23 15.21 -12.27 -4.50
CA ARG A 23 15.60 -13.67 -4.69
C ARG A 23 15.44 -14.03 -6.16
N THR A 24 16.56 -14.17 -6.87
CA THR A 24 16.58 -14.88 -8.16
C THR A 24 16.42 -16.37 -7.86
N GLY A 25 15.20 -16.90 -7.92
CA GLY A 25 14.93 -18.32 -7.76
C GLY A 25 15.55 -19.12 -8.91
N THR A 26 16.46 -20.05 -8.61
CA THR A 26 17.06 -21.01 -9.56
C THR A 26 16.34 -22.36 -9.58
N GLY A 27 15.14 -22.45 -8.98
CA GLY A 27 14.26 -23.60 -9.10
C GLY A 27 13.58 -23.60 -10.48
N GLY A 28 13.39 -24.78 -11.07
CA GLY A 28 12.70 -24.90 -12.36
C GLY A 28 11.36 -24.17 -12.34
N ARG A 29 11.09 -23.38 -13.38
CA ARG A 29 9.85 -22.63 -13.53
C ARG A 29 8.65 -23.60 -13.57
N PRO A 30 7.59 -23.39 -12.76
CA PRO A 30 6.40 -24.23 -12.79
C PRO A 30 5.74 -24.27 -14.17
N PHE A 31 5.00 -25.36 -14.46
CA PHE A 31 4.36 -25.58 -15.76
C PHE A 31 3.36 -24.48 -16.15
N TRP A 32 2.75 -23.82 -15.17
CA TRP A 32 1.75 -22.77 -15.38
C TRP A 32 2.37 -21.39 -15.61
N GLN A 33 3.67 -21.24 -15.38
CA GLN A 33 4.35 -19.97 -15.46
C GLN A 33 5.02 -19.81 -16.83
N GLU A 34 4.54 -18.86 -17.63
CA GLU A 34 5.00 -18.67 -19.02
C GLU A 34 6.33 -17.90 -19.12
N ALA A 35 6.60 -17.02 -18.16
CA ALA A 35 7.80 -16.17 -18.07
C ALA A 35 8.48 -16.33 -16.69
N PRO A 36 9.76 -15.97 -16.50
CA PRO A 36 10.36 -15.91 -15.17
C PRO A 36 9.58 -15.02 -14.21
N CYS A 37 9.75 -15.19 -12.90
CA CYS A 37 9.11 -14.31 -11.93
C CYS A 37 9.52 -12.85 -12.16
N PRO A 38 8.59 -11.89 -12.04
CA PRO A 38 8.95 -10.49 -11.94
C PRO A 38 9.97 -10.29 -10.81
N THR A 39 10.89 -9.33 -10.95
CA THR A 39 11.94 -9.08 -9.95
C THR A 39 11.41 -8.69 -8.58
N TRP A 40 10.16 -8.24 -8.50
CA TRP A 40 9.48 -7.85 -7.26
C TRP A 40 8.74 -9.01 -6.58
N CYS A 41 8.59 -10.18 -7.23
CA CYS A 41 7.92 -11.32 -6.62
C CYS A 41 8.76 -11.87 -5.45
N ALA A 42 8.14 -12.01 -4.28
CA ALA A 42 8.75 -12.53 -3.08
C ALA A 42 8.55 -14.05 -2.89
N GLU A 43 7.63 -14.65 -3.65
CA GLU A 43 7.16 -16.02 -3.42
C GLU A 43 7.97 -17.09 -4.16
N GLN A 44 8.00 -18.29 -3.58
CA GLN A 44 8.54 -19.48 -4.21
C GLN A 44 7.43 -20.32 -4.82
N HIS A 45 7.41 -20.39 -6.14
CA HIS A 45 6.36 -21.09 -6.86
C HIS A 45 6.62 -22.57 -7.09
N SER A 46 5.55 -23.35 -7.13
CA SER A 46 5.61 -24.79 -7.44
C SER A 46 4.52 -25.25 -8.42
N ASP A 47 4.73 -26.41 -9.04
CA ASP A 47 3.73 -27.06 -9.91
C ASP A 47 2.43 -27.43 -9.16
N GLY A 48 2.48 -27.56 -7.84
CA GLY A 48 1.37 -27.98 -7.00
C GLY A 48 0.39 -26.87 -6.62
N GLU A 49 0.66 -25.62 -6.99
CA GLU A 49 -0.21 -24.50 -6.62
C GLU A 49 -1.61 -24.61 -7.25
N MET A 50 -2.62 -24.36 -6.42
CA MET A 50 -4.01 -24.31 -6.85
C MET A 50 -4.23 -23.11 -7.76
N TYR A 51 -5.23 -23.19 -8.64
CA TYR A 51 -5.43 -22.19 -9.68
C TYR A 51 -5.47 -20.75 -9.14
N ASP A 52 -6.22 -20.52 -8.05
CA ASP A 52 -6.40 -19.19 -7.46
C ASP A 52 -5.14 -18.67 -6.73
N ASP A 53 -4.23 -19.56 -6.34
CA ASP A 53 -3.00 -19.22 -5.62
C ASP A 53 -1.83 -18.89 -6.56
N ARG A 54 -1.97 -19.18 -7.86
CA ARG A 54 -0.94 -18.93 -8.89
C ARG A 54 -0.82 -17.44 -9.16
N SER A 55 -0.11 -16.76 -8.27
CA SER A 55 0.00 -15.31 -8.28
C SER A 55 1.38 -14.88 -7.79
N HIS A 56 1.84 -13.76 -8.32
CA HIS A 56 3.03 -13.07 -7.84
C HIS A 56 2.61 -12.01 -6.83
N PHE A 57 3.36 -11.89 -5.74
CA PHE A 57 3.15 -10.81 -4.76
C PHE A 57 4.47 -10.29 -4.19
N THR A 58 4.47 -9.04 -3.74
CA THR A 58 5.57 -8.49 -2.92
C THR A 58 5.36 -8.85 -1.46
N ASP A 59 6.42 -8.72 -0.66
CA ASP A 59 6.25 -8.52 0.78
C ASP A 59 5.29 -7.34 1.03
N GLU A 60 4.59 -7.40 2.15
CA GLU A 60 3.61 -6.39 2.55
C GLU A 60 4.30 -5.21 3.24
N GLU A 61 3.93 -3.99 2.82
CA GLU A 61 4.33 -2.75 3.46
C GLU A 61 3.16 -2.20 4.30
N SER A 62 3.43 -1.76 5.53
CA SER A 62 2.40 -1.22 6.45
C SER A 62 2.61 0.27 6.71
N VAL A 63 1.52 1.04 6.58
CA VAL A 63 1.43 2.42 7.04
C VAL A 63 0.55 2.48 8.28
N THR A 64 1.14 2.81 9.43
CA THR A 64 0.40 3.00 10.68
C THR A 64 -0.47 4.27 10.60
N LEU A 65 -1.77 4.11 10.81
CA LEU A 65 -2.74 5.20 10.85
C LEU A 65 -2.95 5.65 12.30
N SER A 66 -2.64 6.91 12.59
CA SER A 66 -2.94 7.51 13.88
C SER A 66 -4.44 7.64 14.08
N THR A 67 -4.97 7.19 15.22
CA THR A 67 -6.37 7.38 15.59
C THR A 67 -6.51 8.54 16.56
N GLU A 68 -7.57 9.35 16.41
CA GLU A 68 -7.89 10.40 17.40
C GLU A 68 -8.40 9.84 18.73
N ARG A 69 -8.89 8.58 18.73
CA ARG A 69 -9.35 7.86 19.91
C ARG A 69 -8.75 6.46 19.97
N PHE A 70 -8.22 6.10 21.13
CA PHE A 70 -7.76 4.75 21.42
C PHE A 70 -8.96 3.82 21.60
N THR A 71 -9.13 2.85 20.70
CA THR A 71 -10.24 1.89 20.71
C THR A 71 -9.90 0.60 21.48
N GLY A 72 -8.73 0.51 22.12
CA GLY A 72 -8.25 -0.70 22.80
C GLY A 72 -7.58 -1.74 21.89
N SER A 73 -7.67 -1.58 20.57
CA SER A 73 -7.16 -2.53 19.56
C SER A 73 -5.80 -2.14 18.95
N GLY A 74 -5.13 -1.11 19.48
CA GLY A 74 -3.93 -0.54 18.86
C GLY A 74 -4.23 0.34 17.64
N PRO A 75 -3.22 1.04 17.10
CA PRO A 75 -3.38 1.84 15.89
C PRO A 75 -3.73 0.95 14.69
N SER A 76 -4.61 1.44 13.82
CA SER A 76 -4.94 0.72 12.59
C SER A 76 -3.77 0.78 11.60
N GLU A 77 -3.61 -0.22 10.76
CA GLU A 77 -2.61 -0.23 9.69
C GLU A 77 -3.31 -0.23 8.33
N LEU A 78 -2.71 0.47 7.37
CA LEU A 78 -3.01 0.29 5.95
C LEU A 78 -1.88 -0.54 5.36
N ARG A 79 -2.21 -1.72 4.84
CA ARG A 79 -1.29 -2.68 4.25
C ARG A 79 -1.30 -2.56 2.73
N LEU A 80 -0.12 -2.59 2.13
CA LEU A 80 0.09 -2.39 0.71
C LEU A 80 0.96 -3.51 0.15
N SER A 81 0.59 -4.07 -1.00
CA SER A 81 1.44 -4.99 -1.75
C SER A 81 1.16 -4.92 -3.24
N LEU A 82 2.06 -5.43 -4.06
CA LEU A 82 1.73 -5.78 -5.43
C LEU A 82 1.15 -7.18 -5.45
N TRP A 83 0.14 -7.39 -6.29
CA TRP A 83 -0.45 -8.69 -6.57
C TRP A 83 -0.69 -8.84 -8.06
N GLN A 84 -0.38 -9.99 -8.63
CA GLN A 84 -0.64 -10.30 -10.03
C GLN A 84 -0.94 -11.78 -10.19
N HIS A 85 -2.14 -12.13 -10.63
CA HIS A 85 -2.41 -13.51 -11.02
C HIS A 85 -1.63 -13.88 -12.29
N TYR A 86 -1.20 -15.14 -12.45
CA TYR A 86 -0.30 -15.55 -13.55
C TYR A 86 -0.83 -15.30 -14.97
N ARG A 87 -2.15 -15.10 -15.12
CA ARG A 87 -2.81 -14.76 -16.40
C ARG A 87 -3.01 -13.26 -16.63
N GLU A 88 -2.74 -12.43 -15.64
CA GLU A 88 -2.85 -10.98 -15.79
C GLU A 88 -1.59 -10.42 -16.44
N GLN A 89 -1.77 -9.42 -17.30
CA GLN A 89 -0.65 -8.79 -18.01
C GLN A 89 0.12 -7.78 -17.15
N GLU A 90 -0.55 -7.19 -16.16
CA GLU A 90 0.00 -6.16 -15.28
C GLU A 90 -0.35 -6.45 -13.82
N PRO A 91 0.53 -6.10 -12.87
CA PRO A 91 0.22 -6.19 -11.45
C PRO A 91 -0.79 -5.12 -11.02
N ARG A 92 -1.46 -5.39 -9.91
CA ARG A 92 -2.33 -4.47 -9.19
C ARG A 92 -1.68 -4.07 -7.87
N LEU A 93 -1.89 -2.82 -7.45
CA LEU A 93 -1.62 -2.40 -6.08
C LEU A 93 -2.81 -2.83 -5.21
N SER A 94 -2.55 -3.65 -4.20
CA SER A 94 -3.51 -3.98 -3.16
C SER A 94 -3.41 -2.96 -2.02
N LEU A 95 -4.55 -2.58 -1.44
CA LEU A 95 -4.64 -1.70 -0.27
C LEU A 95 -5.65 -2.30 0.70
N HIS A 96 -5.19 -2.75 1.87
CA HIS A 96 -6.01 -3.44 2.86
C HIS A 96 -5.96 -2.73 4.21
N LYS A 97 -7.12 -2.34 4.75
CA LYS A 97 -7.21 -1.84 6.13
C LYS A 97 -7.38 -2.98 7.14
N ASP A 98 -8.01 -4.05 6.69
CA ASP A 98 -8.22 -5.30 7.42
C ASP A 98 -8.36 -6.46 6.41
N GLU A 99 -8.61 -7.67 6.89
CA GLU A 99 -8.75 -8.87 6.04
C GLU A 99 -9.99 -8.83 5.13
N SER A 100 -10.99 -8.02 5.47
CA SER A 100 -12.31 -8.01 4.83
C SER A 100 -12.46 -6.86 3.82
N HIS A 101 -11.67 -5.81 3.96
CA HIS A 101 -11.80 -4.58 3.17
C HIS A 101 -10.47 -4.25 2.49
N GLY A 102 -10.31 -4.80 1.28
CA GLY A 102 -9.24 -4.48 0.36
C GLY A 102 -9.76 -3.81 -0.91
N ILE A 103 -8.96 -2.92 -1.50
CA ILE A 103 -9.16 -2.47 -2.89
C ILE A 103 -7.95 -2.85 -3.72
N TYR A 104 -8.20 -3.19 -4.99
CA TYR A 104 -7.17 -3.44 -5.98
C TYR A 104 -7.19 -2.32 -7.02
N LEU A 105 -6.04 -1.72 -7.25
CA LEU A 105 -5.86 -0.62 -8.20
C LEU A 105 -4.94 -1.09 -9.32
N THR A 106 -5.29 -0.75 -10.56
CA THR A 106 -4.30 -0.74 -11.64
C THR A 106 -3.16 0.22 -11.31
N LEU A 107 -1.99 0.06 -11.94
CA LEU A 107 -0.86 0.96 -11.71
C LEU A 107 -1.21 2.42 -12.02
N SER A 108 -2.01 2.67 -13.06
CA SER A 108 -2.47 4.01 -13.42
C SER A 108 -3.43 4.61 -12.39
N GLU A 109 -4.27 3.79 -11.76
CA GLU A 109 -5.14 4.23 -10.66
C GLU A 109 -4.34 4.50 -9.38
N ALA A 110 -3.36 3.65 -9.06
CA ALA A 110 -2.47 3.84 -7.94
C ALA A 110 -1.67 5.17 -8.05
N ILE A 111 -1.15 5.48 -9.24
CA ILE A 111 -0.45 6.75 -9.50
C ILE A 111 -1.41 7.94 -9.26
N ARG A 112 -2.60 7.92 -9.88
CA ARG A 112 -3.59 9.00 -9.69
C ARG A 112 -4.02 9.17 -8.23
N LEU A 113 -4.17 8.07 -7.50
CA LEU A 113 -4.46 8.11 -6.06
C LEU A 113 -3.31 8.77 -5.29
N SER A 114 -2.06 8.39 -5.58
CA SER A 114 -0.89 8.97 -4.91
C SER A 114 -0.77 10.49 -5.13
N GLU A 115 -1.05 10.96 -6.35
CA GLU A 115 -1.06 12.38 -6.70
C GLU A 115 -2.18 13.12 -5.94
N ALA A 116 -3.38 12.55 -5.90
CA ALA A 116 -4.51 13.14 -5.19
C ALA A 116 -4.22 13.24 -3.68
N LEU A 117 -3.63 12.21 -3.07
CA LEU A 117 -3.24 12.22 -1.66
C LEU A 117 -2.20 13.31 -1.37
N ALA A 118 -1.15 13.43 -2.21
CA ALA A 118 -0.12 14.45 -2.06
C ALA A 118 -0.69 15.88 -2.20
N GLN A 119 -1.60 16.09 -3.15
CA GLN A 119 -2.26 17.38 -3.35
C GLN A 119 -3.10 17.76 -2.13
N LEU A 120 -3.93 16.84 -1.61
CA LEU A 120 -4.76 17.09 -0.43
C LEU A 120 -3.93 17.39 0.82
N ALA A 121 -2.82 16.67 1.02
CA ALA A 121 -1.89 16.92 2.11
C ALA A 121 -1.27 18.33 2.02
N THR A 122 -0.86 18.73 0.81
CA THR A 122 -0.29 20.06 0.56
C THR A 122 -1.29 21.17 0.90
N VAL A 123 -2.53 21.06 0.41
CA VAL A 123 -3.61 22.02 0.72
C VAL A 123 -3.86 22.12 2.23
N ALA A 124 -3.88 20.99 2.94
CA ALA A 124 -4.07 20.97 4.38
C ALA A 124 -2.92 21.66 5.14
N ILE A 125 -1.67 21.42 4.74
CA ILE A 125 -0.49 22.04 5.37
C ILE A 125 -0.50 23.56 5.13
N GLU A 126 -0.71 24.01 3.90
CA GLU A 126 -0.72 25.44 3.56
C GLU A 126 -1.83 26.21 4.29
N SER A 127 -3.00 25.58 4.47
CA SER A 127 -4.11 26.19 5.22
C SER A 127 -3.91 26.22 6.74
N ALA A 128 -2.98 25.44 7.28
CA ALA A 128 -2.65 25.41 8.70
C ALA A 128 -1.60 26.48 9.09
N GLU A 129 -0.93 27.11 8.12
CA GLU A 129 -0.02 28.23 8.42
C GLU A 129 -0.84 29.46 8.85
N PRO A 130 -0.60 30.04 10.05
CA PRO A 130 -1.30 31.25 10.45
C PRO A 130 -0.93 32.39 9.50
N PRO A 131 -1.86 33.33 9.19
CA PRO A 131 -1.52 34.48 8.38
C PRO A 131 -0.36 35.22 9.05
N THR A 132 0.79 35.27 8.37
CA THR A 132 1.94 36.06 8.79
C THR A 132 1.49 37.52 8.90
N SER A 133 1.25 37.93 10.14
CA SER A 133 0.86 39.27 10.53
C SER A 133 2.01 40.23 10.26
N GLU A 134 2.21 40.62 9.01
CA GLU A 134 2.82 41.90 8.69
C GLU A 134 1.73 42.97 8.64
N ARG A 135 1.38 43.49 9.82
CA ARG A 135 0.73 44.80 9.91
C ARG A 135 1.72 45.76 10.58
N PRO A 136 2.42 46.63 9.82
CA PRO A 136 3.14 47.73 10.44
C PRO A 136 2.12 48.59 11.17
N LYS A 137 2.34 48.81 12.48
CA LYS A 137 1.58 49.77 13.28
C LYS A 137 1.75 51.14 12.63
N ARG A 138 0.77 51.59 11.84
CA ARG A 138 0.73 52.97 11.36
C ARG A 138 0.48 53.85 12.58
N ALA A 139 1.56 54.44 13.10
CA ALA A 139 1.52 55.35 14.22
C ALA A 139 0.53 56.48 13.92
N LEU A 140 -0.48 56.64 14.78
CA LEU A 140 -1.29 57.86 14.80
C LEU A 140 -0.37 59.02 15.14
N LYS A 141 -0.15 59.92 14.17
CA LYS A 141 0.34 61.26 14.47
C LYS A 141 -0.86 62.09 14.92
N SER A 142 -0.95 62.32 16.23
CA SER A 142 -1.65 63.47 16.80
C SER A 142 -0.68 64.65 16.85
N ALA A 143 -1.08 65.76 16.25
CA ALA A 143 -0.66 67.16 16.50
C ALA A 143 -1.11 67.97 15.28
N ALA A 144 -1.68 69.17 15.38
CA ALA A 144 -2.25 69.98 16.45
C ALA A 144 -3.19 70.97 15.74
#